data_AF-A0A7C1CY46-F1
#
_entry.id   AF-A0A7C1CY46-F1
#
_cell.length_a   1.000
_cell.length_b   1.000
_cell.length_c   1.000
_cell.angle_alpha   90.00
_cell.angle_beta   90.00
_cell.angle_gamma   90.00
#
_symmetry.space_group_name_H-M   'P 1'
#
loop_
_entity.id
_entity.type
_entity.pdbx_description
1 polymer ?
#
loop_
_entity_poly.entity_id
_entity_poly.type
_entity_poly.pdbx_seq_one_letter_code
_entity_poly.pdbx_strand_id
1 'polypeptide(L)'
;MEDYRWVYLIILLQAVLLGVVLFFGQSLTLSSAQSGLSRGANIREIAGDLLQEHFERCEDRSLPPDSRITGFIIEDIKIREESFDSAVLLASVSFKPYDIDISRWAVQTSRDGQWIKDLQLTIYLERDQSGRFSIIRTDPSI
;
A
#
# COMPACT_ATOMS: atom_id res chain seq x y z
N MET A 1 -58.25 9.86 -32.26
CA MET A 1 -57.92 9.71 -30.83
C MET A 1 -56.56 9.05 -30.78
N GLU A 2 -55.50 9.87 -30.79
CA GLU A 2 -54.12 9.39 -30.82
C GLU A 2 -53.71 8.68 -29.53
N ASP A 3 -52.79 7.73 -29.69
CA ASP A 3 -52.48 6.65 -28.76
C ASP A 3 -51.54 7.12 -27.63
N TYR A 4 -52.07 7.92 -26.68
CA TYR A 4 -51.32 8.48 -25.54
C TYR A 4 -50.84 7.42 -24.51
N ARG A 5 -51.15 6.14 -24.72
CA ARG A 5 -50.72 5.02 -23.85
C ARG A 5 -49.20 4.91 -23.76
N TRP A 6 -48.49 5.22 -24.84
CA TRP A 6 -47.03 5.18 -24.87
C TRP A 6 -46.38 6.26 -24.01
N VAL A 7 -47.01 7.44 -23.92
CA VAL A 7 -46.52 8.55 -23.08
C VAL A 7 -46.63 8.20 -21.60
N TYR A 8 -47.75 7.60 -21.18
CA TYR A 8 -47.91 7.12 -19.81
C TYR A 8 -46.90 6.05 -19.41
N LEU A 9 -46.58 5.13 -20.33
CA LEU A 9 -45.57 4.09 -20.13
C LEU A 9 -44.16 4.67 -19.93
N ILE A 10 -43.79 5.71 -20.71
CA ILE A 10 -42.50 6.37 -20.59
C ILE A 10 -42.38 7.10 -19.24
N ILE A 11 -43.44 7.82 -18.83
CA ILE A 11 -43.45 8.54 -17.54
C ILE A 11 -43.33 7.57 -16.37
N LEU A 12 -44.06 6.45 -16.41
CA LEU A 12 -43.99 5.42 -15.37
C LEU A 12 -42.59 4.80 -15.29
N LEU A 13 -41.97 4.51 -16.44
CA LEU A 13 -40.62 3.95 -16.50
C LEU A 13 -39.57 4.92 -15.92
N GLN A 14 -39.68 6.22 -16.21
CA GLN A 14 -38.78 7.22 -15.65
C GLN A 14 -38.94 7.37 -14.13
N ALA A 15 -40.18 7.31 -13.62
CA ALA A 15 -40.43 7.36 -12.18
C ALA A 15 -39.82 6.15 -11.43
N VAL A 16 -39.92 4.95 -12.01
CA VAL A 16 -39.31 3.74 -11.45
C VAL A 16 -37.78 3.83 -11.48
N LEU A 17 -37.19 4.28 -12.59
CA LEU A 17 -35.74 4.49 -12.71
C LEU A 17 -35.23 5.51 -11.70
N LEU A 18 -35.95 6.63 -11.51
CA LEU A 18 -35.60 7.65 -10.52
C LEU A 18 -35.66 7.09 -9.09
N GLY A 19 -36.69 6.29 -8.79
CA GLY A 19 -36.84 5.61 -7.49
C GLY A 19 -35.71 4.62 -7.21
N VAL A 20 -35.31 3.82 -8.21
CA VAL A 20 -34.18 2.88 -8.10
C VAL A 20 -32.87 3.64 -7.88
N VAL A 21 -32.61 4.72 -8.62
CA VAL A 21 -31.40 5.53 -8.45
C VAL A 21 -31.35 6.21 -7.07
N LEU A 22 -32.47 6.74 -6.57
CA LEU A 22 -32.52 7.37 -5.25
C LEU A 22 -32.36 6.36 -4.11
N PHE A 23 -32.92 5.15 -4.27
CA PHE A 23 -32.90 4.12 -3.22
C PHE A 23 -31.60 3.29 -3.21
N PHE A 24 -31.04 2.97 -4.38
CA PHE A 24 -29.78 2.20 -4.50
C PHE A 24 -28.53 3.05 -4.72
N GLY A 25 -28.69 4.32 -5.12
CA GLY A 25 -27.55 5.23 -5.29
C GLY A 25 -26.79 5.49 -4.00
N GLN A 26 -27.48 5.52 -2.86
CA GLN A 26 -26.83 5.69 -1.54
C GLN A 26 -26.12 4.42 -1.06
N SER A 27 -26.67 3.22 -1.31
CA SER A 27 -26.06 1.96 -0.86
C SER A 27 -24.86 1.54 -1.70
N LEU A 28 -24.86 1.83 -3.01
CA LEU A 28 -23.74 1.51 -3.91
C LEU A 28 -22.55 2.48 -3.78
N THR A 29 -22.79 3.73 -3.40
CA THR A 29 -21.72 4.74 -3.20
C THR A 29 -21.06 4.63 -1.82
N LEU A 30 -21.83 4.34 -0.76
CA LEU A 30 -21.26 4.12 0.59
C LEU A 30 -20.44 2.83 0.69
N SER A 31 -20.88 1.73 0.06
CA SER A 31 -20.19 0.44 0.19
C SER A 31 -18.89 0.35 -0.63
N SER A 32 -18.72 1.16 -1.68
CA SER A 32 -17.52 1.14 -2.54
C SER A 32 -16.49 2.22 -2.21
N ALA A 33 -16.92 3.37 -1.69
CA ALA A 33 -16.02 4.48 -1.37
C ALA A 33 -15.33 4.36 0.02
N GLN A 34 -15.90 3.60 0.97
CA GLN A 34 -15.41 3.57 2.35
C GLN A 34 -14.52 2.38 2.76
N SER A 35 -14.51 1.24 2.05
CA SER A 35 -13.93 0.01 2.63
C SER A 35 -12.58 -0.44 2.09
N GLY A 36 -12.27 -0.23 0.80
CA GLY A 36 -11.03 -0.74 0.19
C GLY A 36 -10.00 0.34 -0.16
N LEU A 37 -10.45 1.46 -0.74
CA LEU A 37 -9.54 2.45 -1.34
C LEU A 37 -8.94 3.41 -0.30
N SER A 38 -9.74 3.90 0.65
CA SER A 38 -9.22 4.69 1.78
C SER A 38 -8.39 3.83 2.75
N ARG A 39 -8.76 2.55 2.90
CA ARG A 39 -8.08 1.59 3.77
C ARG A 39 -6.69 1.24 3.24
N GLY A 40 -6.60 0.93 1.94
CA GLY A 40 -5.32 0.72 1.26
C GLY A 40 -4.43 1.96 1.28
N ALA A 41 -4.97 3.16 1.06
CA ALA A 41 -4.19 4.40 1.17
C ALA A 41 -3.60 4.59 2.57
N ASN A 42 -4.38 4.32 3.62
CA ASN A 42 -3.96 4.42 5.01
C ASN A 42 -2.87 3.38 5.36
N ILE A 43 -3.02 2.12 4.93
CA ILE A 43 -2.00 1.08 5.19
C ILE A 43 -0.70 1.38 4.45
N ARG A 44 -0.75 1.93 3.24
CA ARG A 44 0.45 2.34 2.50
C ARG A 44 1.20 3.45 3.23
N GLU A 45 0.48 4.42 3.79
CA GLU A 45 1.05 5.51 4.59
C GLU A 45 1.69 4.97 5.88
N ILE A 46 0.95 4.16 6.65
CA ILE A 46 1.47 3.49 7.86
C ILE A 46 2.71 2.65 7.54
N ALA A 47 2.70 1.92 6.43
CA ALA A 47 3.84 1.13 5.99
C ALA A 47 5.06 2.01 5.66
N GLY A 48 4.84 3.14 5.01
CA GLY A 48 5.89 4.12 4.71
C GLY A 48 6.56 4.61 5.98
N ASP A 49 5.76 5.04 6.97
CA ASP A 49 6.27 5.53 8.25
C ASP A 49 7.04 4.45 9.01
N LEU A 50 6.50 3.23 9.07
CA LEU A 50 7.16 2.10 9.74
C LEU A 50 8.47 1.70 9.05
N LEU A 51 8.51 1.72 7.72
CA LEU A 51 9.73 1.43 6.97
C LEU A 51 10.77 2.52 7.15
N GLN A 52 10.35 3.78 7.15
CA GLN A 52 11.24 4.89 7.40
C GLN A 52 11.87 4.75 8.79
N GLU A 53 11.08 4.52 9.83
CA GLU A 53 11.60 4.29 11.18
C GLU A 53 12.53 3.07 11.24
N HIS A 54 12.18 1.99 10.54
CA HIS A 54 13.01 0.78 10.48
C HIS A 54 14.38 1.05 9.85
N PHE A 55 14.43 1.78 8.73
CA PHE A 55 15.68 2.08 8.03
C PHE A 55 16.49 3.18 8.70
N GLU A 56 15.86 4.15 9.36
CA GLU A 56 16.56 5.12 10.21
C GLU A 56 17.34 4.42 11.33
N ARG A 57 16.78 3.34 11.91
CA ARG A 57 17.55 2.52 12.87
C ARG A 57 18.76 1.83 12.24
N CYS A 58 18.74 1.55 10.93
CA CYS A 58 19.88 1.00 10.21
C CYS A 58 21.03 2.01 10.01
N GLU A 59 20.81 3.30 10.30
CA GLU A 59 21.87 4.32 10.33
C GLU A 59 22.67 4.30 11.65
N ASP A 60 22.21 3.56 12.67
CA ASP A 60 22.89 3.50 13.95
C ASP A 60 24.30 2.88 13.83
N ARG A 61 25.27 3.58 14.41
CA ARG A 61 26.67 3.17 14.48
C ARG A 61 26.89 1.96 15.38
N SER A 62 25.92 1.62 16.24
CA SER A 62 25.94 0.43 17.09
C SER A 62 25.80 -0.87 16.29
N LEU A 63 25.18 -0.82 15.10
CA LEU A 63 25.00 -1.98 14.23
C LEU A 63 26.32 -2.47 13.61
N PRO A 64 26.41 -3.72 13.16
CA PRO A 64 27.60 -4.19 12.45
C PRO A 64 27.73 -3.50 11.07
N PRO A 65 28.96 -3.26 10.58
CA PRO A 65 29.21 -2.41 9.40
C PRO A 65 28.51 -2.86 8.11
N ASP A 66 28.29 -4.16 7.95
CA ASP A 66 27.59 -4.81 6.83
C ASP A 66 26.08 -4.48 6.78
N SER A 67 25.49 -4.17 7.93
CA SER A 67 24.07 -3.81 8.06
C SER A 67 23.83 -2.30 8.08
N ARG A 68 24.89 -1.49 8.23
CA ARG A 68 24.79 -0.03 8.30
C ARG A 68 24.50 0.58 6.94
N ILE A 69 23.60 1.55 6.95
CA ILE A 69 23.34 2.42 5.80
C ILE A 69 23.70 3.87 6.15
N THR A 70 23.98 4.66 5.13
CA THR A 70 24.21 6.11 5.20
C THR A 70 23.10 6.89 4.53
N GLY A 71 22.13 6.19 3.95
CA GLY A 71 20.92 6.73 3.39
C GLY A 71 20.09 5.64 2.73
N PHE A 72 18.82 5.93 2.53
CA PHE A 72 17.86 5.09 1.81
C PHE A 72 16.83 5.97 1.10
N ILE A 73 16.21 5.41 0.07
CA ILE A 73 15.13 6.03 -0.69
C ILE A 73 14.06 4.96 -0.88
N ILE A 74 12.86 5.21 -0.37
CA ILE A 74 11.69 4.38 -0.64
C ILE A 74 11.03 4.92 -1.91
N GLU A 75 11.05 4.16 -2.99
CA GLU A 75 10.59 4.61 -4.31
C GLU A 75 9.11 4.32 -4.52
N ASP A 76 8.67 3.13 -4.13
CA ASP A 76 7.26 2.73 -4.22
C ASP A 76 6.91 1.70 -3.15
N ILE A 77 5.64 1.65 -2.79
CA ILE A 77 5.06 0.65 -1.89
C ILE A 77 3.76 0.18 -2.52
N LYS A 78 3.67 -1.12 -2.81
CA LYS A 78 2.48 -1.78 -3.35
C LYS A 78 1.92 -2.75 -2.33
N ILE A 79 0.60 -2.75 -2.17
CA ILE A 79 -0.10 -3.73 -1.32
C ILE A 79 -0.31 -4.99 -2.15
N ARG A 80 0.23 -6.12 -1.68
CA ARG A 80 0.00 -7.44 -2.30
C ARG A 80 -1.21 -8.13 -1.68
N GLU A 81 -1.26 -8.14 -0.35
CA GLU A 81 -2.34 -8.76 0.40
C GLU A 81 -2.71 -7.88 1.58
N GLU A 82 -4.00 -7.78 1.89
CA GLU A 82 -4.52 -7.02 3.03
C GLU A 82 -5.60 -7.84 3.71
N SER A 83 -5.48 -7.98 5.02
CA SER A 83 -6.45 -8.57 5.93
C SER A 83 -6.76 -7.60 7.07
N PHE A 84 -7.72 -7.96 7.93
CA PHE A 84 -8.12 -7.09 9.03
C PHE A 84 -6.96 -6.82 10.03
N ASP A 85 -6.15 -7.85 10.29
CA ASP A 85 -5.06 -7.83 11.27
C ASP A 85 -3.66 -7.96 10.67
N SER A 86 -3.54 -8.11 9.35
CA SER A 86 -2.24 -8.28 8.69
C SER A 86 -2.23 -7.69 7.30
N ALA A 87 -1.05 -7.30 6.82
CA ALA A 87 -0.85 -6.83 5.46
C ALA A 87 0.51 -7.29 4.93
N VAL A 88 0.55 -7.65 3.65
CA VAL A 88 1.77 -7.98 2.93
C VAL A 88 1.99 -6.93 1.85
N LEU A 89 3.14 -6.28 1.91
CA LEU A 89 3.51 -5.17 1.05
C LEU A 89 4.77 -5.52 0.27
N LEU A 90 4.89 -4.93 -0.90
CA LEU A 90 6.10 -4.93 -1.70
C LEU A 90 6.62 -3.50 -1.77
N ALA A 91 7.76 -3.23 -1.15
CA ALA A 91 8.44 -1.94 -1.27
C ALA A 91 9.61 -2.05 -2.25
N SER A 92 9.75 -1.05 -3.12
CA SER A 92 10.95 -0.80 -3.89
C SER A 92 11.80 0.22 -3.14
N VAL A 93 13.00 -0.17 -2.76
CA VAL A 93 13.89 0.66 -1.94
C VAL A 93 15.29 0.67 -2.53
N SER A 94 15.89 1.85 -2.55
CA SER A 94 17.29 2.07 -2.92
C SER A 94 18.09 2.41 -1.66
N PHE A 95 19.24 1.77 -1.47
CA PHE A 95 20.07 1.92 -0.29
C PHE A 95 21.44 2.48 -0.62
N LYS A 96 21.96 3.33 0.27
CA LYS A 96 23.36 3.74 0.28
C LYS A 96 24.05 3.09 1.48
N PRO A 97 24.70 1.92 1.31
CA PRO A 97 25.41 1.28 2.41
C PRO A 97 26.56 2.15 2.93
N TYR A 98 26.97 1.90 4.18
CA TYR A 98 28.21 2.48 4.72
C TYR A 98 29.45 2.00 3.95
N ASP A 99 29.47 0.71 3.63
CA ASP A 99 30.49 0.07 2.79
C ASP A 99 29.79 -0.92 1.85
N ILE A 100 29.94 -0.70 0.55
CA ILE A 100 29.26 -1.46 -0.50
C ILE A 100 29.80 -2.87 -0.69
N ASP A 101 31.07 -3.11 -0.32
CA ASP A 101 31.73 -4.40 -0.57
C ASP A 101 31.36 -5.44 0.48
N ILE A 102 30.95 -4.98 1.67
CA ILE A 102 30.51 -5.84 2.78
C ILE A 102 29.01 -5.75 3.05
N SER A 103 28.26 -4.94 2.30
CA SER A 103 26.84 -4.72 2.60
C SER A 103 26.01 -5.98 2.41
N ARG A 104 25.21 -6.33 3.40
CA ARG A 104 24.22 -7.42 3.31
C ARG A 104 23.14 -7.18 2.25
N TRP A 105 22.95 -5.93 1.83
CA TRP A 105 21.95 -5.53 0.84
C TRP A 105 22.48 -5.63 -0.59
N ALA A 106 23.77 -5.92 -0.79
CA ALA A 106 24.42 -6.00 -2.10
C ALA A 106 24.12 -7.30 -2.88
N VAL A 107 23.06 -8.03 -2.51
CA VAL A 107 22.68 -9.31 -3.11
C VAL A 107 21.81 -9.06 -4.35
N GLN A 108 22.31 -9.41 -5.53
CA GLN A 108 21.57 -9.43 -6.81
C GLN A 108 20.93 -8.11 -7.27
N THR A 109 21.60 -6.98 -7.05
CA THR A 109 21.05 -5.64 -7.36
C THR A 109 21.88 -4.84 -8.36
N SER A 110 21.22 -3.91 -9.05
CA SER A 110 21.88 -2.92 -9.91
C SER A 110 22.66 -1.95 -9.01
N ARG A 111 23.97 -1.84 -9.24
CA ARG A 111 24.81 -0.84 -8.56
C ARG A 111 24.89 0.40 -9.42
N ASP A 112 24.66 1.56 -8.82
CA ASP A 112 24.92 2.86 -9.43
C ASP A 112 25.85 3.68 -8.52
N GLY A 113 27.15 3.59 -8.78
CA GLY A 113 28.19 4.13 -7.91
C GLY A 113 28.15 3.49 -6.52
N GLN A 114 27.84 4.29 -5.51
CA GLN A 114 27.72 3.85 -4.10
C GLN A 114 26.30 3.44 -3.71
N TRP A 115 25.34 3.50 -4.64
CA TRP A 115 23.95 3.13 -4.38
C TRP A 115 23.67 1.71 -4.87
N ILE A 116 22.90 1.00 -4.06
CA ILE A 116 22.22 -0.25 -4.40
C ILE A 116 20.80 0.14 -4.77
N LYS A 117 20.40 -0.06 -6.03
CA LYS A 117 19.10 0.37 -6.54
C LYS A 117 18.12 -0.78 -6.69
N ASP A 118 16.84 -0.40 -6.72
CA ASP A 118 15.72 -1.27 -7.10
C ASP A 118 15.60 -2.53 -6.24
N LEU A 119 15.99 -2.49 -4.96
CA LEU A 119 15.82 -3.64 -4.06
C LEU A 119 14.34 -3.79 -3.75
N GLN A 120 13.76 -4.93 -4.14
CA GLN A 120 12.40 -5.26 -3.76
C GLN A 120 12.39 -5.96 -2.40
N LEU A 121 11.61 -5.43 -1.47
CA LEU A 121 11.41 -5.98 -0.14
C LEU A 121 9.94 -6.36 0.04
N THR A 122 9.69 -7.62 0.39
CA THR A 122 8.39 -8.06 0.89
C THR A 122 8.34 -7.78 2.38
N ILE A 123 7.33 -7.04 2.81
CA ILE A 123 7.17 -6.57 4.19
C ILE A 123 5.87 -7.13 4.74
N TYR A 124 5.98 -7.76 5.91
CA TYR A 124 4.86 -8.34 6.63
C TYR A 124 4.52 -7.45 7.81
N LEU A 125 3.32 -6.88 7.77
CA LEU A 125 2.75 -6.11 8.86
C LEU A 125 1.72 -6.96 9.61
N GLU A 126 1.76 -6.89 10.94
CA GLU A 126 0.69 -7.39 11.80
C GLU A 126 0.20 -6.28 12.73
N ARG A 127 -1.10 -6.30 13.00
CA ARG A 127 -1.79 -5.39 13.90
C ARG A 127 -1.83 -6.01 15.29
N ASP A 128 -1.39 -5.24 16.28
CA ASP A 128 -1.46 -5.63 17.68
C ASP A 128 -2.88 -5.43 18.29
N GLN A 129 -3.06 -5.84 19.54
CA GLN A 129 -4.32 -5.67 20.28
C GLN A 129 -4.70 -4.19 20.52
N SER A 130 -3.74 -3.26 20.33
CA SER A 130 -3.97 -1.81 20.42
C SER A 130 -4.42 -1.19 19.09
N GLY A 131 -4.45 -1.99 18.01
CA GLY A 131 -4.81 -1.56 16.66
C GLY A 131 -3.65 -0.98 15.85
N ARG A 132 -2.42 -1.02 16.37
CA ARG A 132 -1.23 -0.51 15.67
C ARG A 132 -0.57 -1.60 14.85
N PHE A 133 -0.19 -1.25 13.62
CA PHE A 133 0.62 -2.13 12.79
C PHE A 133 2.09 -2.05 13.19
N SER A 134 2.79 -3.17 13.05
CA SER A 134 4.23 -3.26 13.24
C SER A 134 4.84 -4.19 12.19
N ILE A 135 6.10 -3.94 11.82
CA ILE A 135 6.85 -4.79 10.89
C ILE A 135 7.30 -6.04 11.65
N ILE A 136 6.78 -7.20 11.25
CA ILE A 136 7.16 -8.49 11.83
C ILE A 136 8.34 -9.10 11.07
N ARG A 137 8.38 -8.88 9.76
CA ARG A 137 9.42 -9.44 8.88
C ARG A 137 9.61 -8.60 7.62
N THR A 138 10.84 -8.52 7.15
CA THR A 138 11.23 -7.99 5.84
C THR A 138 12.09 -9.02 5.13
N ASP A 139 11.61 -9.51 3.99
CA ASP A 139 12.35 -10.48 3.17
C ASP A 139 12.70 -9.85 1.81
N PRO A 140 13.91 -10.08 1.28
CA PRO A 140 14.20 -9.71 -0.11
C PRO A 140 13.26 -10.49 -1.05
N SER A 141 12.56 -9.74 -1.90
CA SER A 141 11.72 -10.32 -2.95
C SER A 141 12.59 -10.56 -4.18
N ILE A 142 12.72 -11.81 -4.60
CA ILE A 142 13.42 -12.24 -5.82
C ILE A 142 12.43 -12.20 -7.00
#